data_AF-A0A8H4BL98-F1
#
_entry.id   AF-A0A8H4BL98-F1
#
_cell.length_a   1.000
_cell.length_b   1.000
_cell.length_c   1.000
_cell.angle_alpha   90.00
_cell.angle_beta   90.00
_cell.angle_gamma   90.00
#
_symmetry.space_group_name_H-M   'P 1'
#
loop_
_entity.id
_entity.type
_entity.pdbx_description
1 polymer ?
#
loop_
_entity_poly.entity_id
_entity_poly.type
_entity_poly.pdbx_seq_one_letter_code
_entity_poly.pdbx_strand_id
1 'polypeptide(L)'
;MLARRVSSRIEIDRLVTVCIIEAILHASWEFISAFHFFNTFKTYFHLPKSLSIDKLEQAIASSTPQPARHHYLADFMIRIVSPLLTQRQKTLINRDNYEQCIADVFPDFPHFADMAVLDKIKVLKSIELAHVDIGDPELVSLQNGQSSQELRFAPLGSDYEGWVYWYFGDDRLYREIPIPIGRKPLTIADTLEFTFELVCATIQDWRDMIEKFKPTKRTSNRDLASAITTLAREMVAKLEAREENRLRHEAKIKRAKELELMPKKRSRRLEVKFDEQAKRQKLLDEAKEQAELEEKEHQMKAKEAKLAADRDRKEMQTEETKLRKDMFGVMNDFVLRGVETEADMKPLMAPINSKTTEEERVHKMKGWIKLLRGAVSVELVGEPPQQQQVQFVGQAANTGKKRCSCVVIIR
;
A
#
# COMPACT_ATOMS: atom_id res chain seq x y z
N MET A 1 -22.76 -32.70 15.04
CA MET A 1 -22.41 -32.21 16.40
C MET A 1 -20.93 -31.86 16.55
N LEU A 2 -19.96 -32.63 16.00
CA LEU A 2 -18.53 -32.27 16.08
C LEU A 2 -18.18 -30.92 15.43
N ALA A 3 -18.74 -30.59 14.26
CA ALA A 3 -18.49 -29.32 13.59
C ALA A 3 -18.94 -28.08 14.41
N ARG A 4 -20.04 -28.20 15.17
CA ARG A 4 -20.50 -27.11 16.07
C ARG A 4 -19.59 -26.95 17.29
N ARG A 5 -19.02 -28.03 17.84
CA ARG A 5 -18.07 -27.98 18.96
C ARG A 5 -16.69 -27.44 18.58
N VAL A 6 -16.23 -27.70 17.35
CA VAL A 6 -14.97 -27.15 16.82
C VAL A 6 -15.15 -25.66 16.52
N SER A 7 -16.28 -25.25 15.92
CA SER A 7 -16.59 -23.84 15.69
C SER A 7 -16.67 -23.05 16.99
N SER A 8 -17.33 -23.57 18.02
CA SER A 8 -17.42 -22.89 19.32
C SER A 8 -16.09 -22.81 20.05
N ARG A 9 -15.20 -23.81 19.93
CA ARG A 9 -13.85 -23.75 20.52
C ARG A 9 -12.97 -22.73 19.81
N ILE A 10 -12.97 -22.69 18.48
CA ILE A 10 -12.22 -21.70 17.71
C ILE A 10 -12.71 -20.28 18.02
N GLU A 11 -14.01 -20.10 18.22
CA GLU A 11 -14.61 -18.82 18.56
C GLU A 11 -14.26 -18.38 19.99
N ILE A 12 -14.24 -19.31 20.95
CA ILE A 12 -13.78 -19.05 22.33
C ILE A 12 -12.29 -18.71 22.36
N ASP A 13 -11.44 -19.49 21.68
CA ASP A 13 -9.99 -19.22 21.65
C ASP A 13 -9.69 -17.87 20.97
N ARG A 14 -10.46 -17.51 19.93
CA ARG A 14 -10.38 -16.18 19.30
C ARG A 14 -10.85 -15.06 20.22
N LEU A 15 -11.95 -15.23 20.94
CA LEU A 15 -12.43 -14.24 21.91
C LEU A 15 -11.42 -14.02 23.04
N VAL A 16 -10.85 -15.11 23.58
CA VAL A 16 -9.80 -15.05 24.60
C VAL A 16 -8.56 -14.32 24.07
N THR A 17 -8.14 -14.60 22.84
CA THR A 17 -6.97 -13.94 22.22
C THR A 17 -7.21 -12.44 22.01
N VAL A 18 -8.40 -12.05 21.55
CA VAL A 18 -8.77 -10.63 21.37
C VAL A 18 -8.79 -9.90 22.71
N CYS A 19 -9.34 -10.49 23.76
CA CYS A 19 -9.33 -9.88 25.10
C CYS A 19 -7.92 -9.68 25.66
N ILE A 20 -7.00 -10.61 25.41
CA ILE A 20 -5.58 -10.46 25.83
C ILE A 20 -4.91 -9.32 25.06
N ILE A 21 -5.19 -9.21 23.75
CA ILE A 21 -4.64 -8.16 22.90
C ILE A 21 -5.14 -6.77 23.33
N GLU A 22 -6.43 -6.63 23.57
CA GLU A 22 -7.02 -5.37 24.05
C GLU A 22 -6.42 -4.96 25.38
N ALA A 23 -6.24 -5.92 26.32
CA ALA A 23 -5.59 -5.65 27.59
C ALA A 23 -4.13 -5.15 27.43
N ILE A 24 -3.37 -5.71 26.48
CA ILE A 24 -2.02 -5.24 26.16
C ILE A 24 -2.04 -3.78 25.65
N LEU A 25 -2.98 -3.46 24.75
CA LEU A 25 -3.11 -2.10 24.21
C LEU A 25 -3.51 -1.10 25.30
N HIS A 26 -4.46 -1.47 26.17
CA HIS A 26 -4.95 -0.65 27.27
C HIS A 26 -3.91 -0.39 28.37
N ALA A 27 -2.94 -1.30 28.51
CA ALA A 27 -1.84 -1.17 29.47
C ALA A 27 -0.55 -0.58 28.87
N SER A 28 -0.52 -0.28 27.55
CA SER A 28 0.69 0.20 26.88
C SER A 28 0.72 1.72 26.79
N TRP A 29 1.57 2.34 27.62
CA TRP A 29 1.85 3.78 27.53
C TRP A 29 2.48 4.16 26.17
N GLU A 30 3.26 3.26 25.55
CA GLU A 30 3.86 3.49 24.24
C GLU A 30 2.78 3.63 23.16
N PHE A 31 1.78 2.76 23.17
CA PHE A 31 0.66 2.83 22.25
C PHE A 31 -0.15 4.12 22.44
N ILE A 32 -0.48 4.45 23.69
CA ILE A 32 -1.26 5.63 24.05
C ILE A 32 -0.50 6.90 23.63
N SER A 33 0.78 7.01 23.98
CA SER A 33 1.61 8.17 23.62
C SER A 33 1.73 8.36 22.11
N ALA A 34 1.95 7.28 21.35
CA ALA A 34 1.99 7.33 19.89
C ALA A 34 0.64 7.78 19.30
N PHE A 35 -0.47 7.22 19.80
CA PHE A 35 -1.81 7.65 19.38
C PHE A 35 -2.04 9.14 19.63
N HIS A 36 -1.68 9.65 20.82
CA HIS A 36 -1.85 11.06 21.14
C HIS A 36 -1.01 11.96 20.24
N PHE A 37 0.23 11.59 19.96
CA PHE A 37 1.07 12.33 19.02
C PHE A 37 0.39 12.47 17.65
N PHE A 38 -0.04 11.36 17.05
CA PHE A 38 -0.71 11.38 15.75
C PHE A 38 -2.06 12.12 15.78
N ASN A 39 -2.80 12.05 16.89
CA ASN A 39 -4.06 12.77 17.06
C ASN A 39 -3.85 14.29 17.22
N THR A 40 -2.82 14.71 17.95
CA THR A 40 -2.45 16.12 18.12
C THR A 40 -2.05 16.73 16.79
N PHE A 41 -1.20 16.05 16.02
CA PHE A 41 -0.71 16.51 14.71
C PHE A 41 -1.51 15.94 13.53
N LYS A 42 -2.79 15.60 13.73
CA LYS A 42 -3.64 14.98 12.70
C LYS A 42 -3.78 15.80 11.43
N THR A 43 -3.65 17.13 11.49
CA THR A 43 -3.68 18.01 10.33
C THR A 43 -2.47 17.80 9.42
N TYR A 44 -1.28 17.68 10.02
CA TYR A 44 -0.01 17.40 9.33
C TYR A 44 -0.05 16.03 8.65
N PHE A 45 -0.48 15.00 9.38
CA PHE A 45 -0.62 13.64 8.83
C PHE A 45 -1.85 13.45 7.93
N HIS A 46 -2.66 14.50 7.73
CA HIS A 46 -3.94 14.43 7.02
C HIS A 46 -4.88 13.31 7.54
N LEU A 47 -4.87 13.05 8.84
CA LEU A 47 -5.71 12.01 9.45
C LEU A 47 -7.18 12.45 9.54
N PRO A 48 -8.15 11.51 9.55
CA PRO A 48 -9.57 11.83 9.68
C PRO A 48 -9.86 12.65 10.95
N LYS A 49 -10.76 13.64 10.86
CA LYS A 49 -11.18 14.43 12.04
C LYS A 49 -11.81 13.58 13.15
N SER A 50 -12.40 12.45 12.78
CA SER A 50 -13.05 11.47 13.66
C SER A 50 -12.14 10.28 14.03
N LEU A 51 -10.82 10.49 14.02
CA LEU A 51 -9.85 9.55 14.58
C LEU A 51 -10.22 9.23 16.03
N SER A 52 -10.33 7.94 16.34
CA SER A 52 -10.68 7.44 17.69
C SER A 52 -9.73 6.30 18.01
N ILE A 53 -9.30 6.28 19.27
CA ILE A 53 -8.41 5.25 19.82
C ILE A 53 -9.06 3.87 19.72
N ASP A 54 -10.37 3.75 19.98
CA ASP A 54 -11.12 2.48 19.89
C ASP A 54 -11.04 1.87 18.48
N LYS A 55 -11.14 2.72 17.43
CA LYS A 55 -11.05 2.25 16.04
C LYS A 55 -9.66 1.76 15.70
N LEU A 56 -8.62 2.42 16.21
CA LEU A 56 -7.24 2.01 15.99
C LEU A 56 -6.94 0.70 16.72
N GLU A 57 -7.36 0.58 17.98
CA GLU A 57 -7.22 -0.66 18.76
C GLU A 57 -7.91 -1.84 18.07
N GLN A 58 -9.16 -1.67 17.64
CA GLN A 58 -9.88 -2.72 16.92
C GLN A 58 -9.18 -3.12 15.61
N ALA A 59 -8.55 -2.16 14.93
CA ALA A 59 -7.84 -2.42 13.68
C ALA A 59 -6.52 -3.17 13.93
N ILE A 60 -5.77 -2.81 14.98
CA ILE A 60 -4.53 -3.49 15.39
C ILE A 60 -4.84 -4.90 15.94
N ALA A 61 -5.92 -5.03 16.72
CA ALA A 61 -6.35 -6.27 17.33
C ALA A 61 -6.97 -7.25 16.33
N SER A 62 -7.48 -6.75 15.19
CA SER A 62 -8.04 -7.61 14.17
C SER A 62 -6.97 -8.40 13.44
N SER A 63 -6.83 -9.68 13.80
CA SER A 63 -6.11 -10.70 13.02
C SER A 63 -6.98 -11.30 11.91
N THR A 64 -8.21 -10.81 11.74
CA THR A 64 -9.16 -11.33 10.75
C THR A 64 -9.03 -10.62 9.41
N PRO A 65 -9.02 -11.35 8.28
CA PRO A 65 -9.06 -10.78 6.93
C PRO A 65 -10.47 -10.27 6.61
N GLN A 66 -10.96 -9.28 7.35
CA GLN A 66 -12.08 -8.45 6.91
C GLN A 66 -11.53 -7.28 6.09
N PRO A 67 -11.85 -7.19 4.79
CA PRO A 67 -11.24 -6.19 3.89
C PRO A 67 -11.39 -4.76 4.44
N ALA A 68 -12.57 -4.42 4.96
CA ALA A 68 -12.88 -3.08 5.43
C ALA A 68 -12.05 -2.61 6.64
N ARG A 69 -11.70 -3.50 7.57
CA ARG A 69 -10.91 -3.16 8.77
C ARG A 69 -9.42 -3.06 8.43
N HIS A 70 -8.94 -3.95 7.57
CA HIS A 70 -7.58 -3.91 7.04
C HIS A 70 -7.33 -2.61 6.25
N HIS A 71 -8.34 -2.13 5.51
CA HIS A 71 -8.24 -0.86 4.79
C HIS A 71 -8.06 0.34 5.73
N TYR A 72 -8.72 0.37 6.90
CA TYR A 72 -8.56 1.47 7.85
C TYR A 72 -7.15 1.53 8.43
N LEU A 73 -6.59 0.40 8.86
CA LEU A 73 -5.23 0.36 9.39
C LEU A 73 -4.21 0.70 8.31
N ALA A 74 -4.32 0.12 7.11
CA ALA A 74 -3.45 0.45 6.00
C ALA A 74 -3.51 1.95 5.65
N ASP A 75 -4.71 2.55 5.56
CA ASP A 75 -4.87 3.98 5.29
C ASP A 75 -4.25 4.86 6.39
N PHE A 76 -4.37 4.44 7.65
CA PHE A 76 -3.73 5.11 8.78
C PHE A 76 -2.20 5.03 8.67
N MET A 77 -1.66 3.83 8.45
CA MET A 77 -0.22 3.59 8.32
C MET A 77 0.39 4.35 7.14
N ILE A 78 -0.26 4.34 5.98
CA ILE A 78 0.19 5.09 4.80
C ILE A 78 0.34 6.58 5.13
N ARG A 79 -0.63 7.16 5.84
CA ARG A 79 -0.63 8.58 6.19
C ARG A 79 0.50 8.95 7.15
N ILE A 80 0.76 8.12 8.16
CA ILE A 80 1.82 8.41 9.14
C ILE A 80 3.22 8.07 8.63
N VAL A 81 3.36 7.10 7.72
CA VAL A 81 4.67 6.72 7.14
C VAL A 81 5.03 7.63 5.97
N SER A 82 4.05 8.09 5.19
CA SER A 82 4.28 8.87 3.97
C SER A 82 5.28 10.03 4.13
N PRO A 83 5.23 10.86 5.21
CA PRO A 83 6.19 11.95 5.34
C PRO A 83 7.65 11.48 5.48
N LEU A 84 7.88 10.27 6.02
CA LEU A 84 9.20 9.64 6.20
C LEU A 84 9.78 9.05 4.90
N LEU A 85 8.97 8.91 3.85
CA LEU A 85 9.37 8.25 2.61
C LEU A 85 10.09 9.19 1.64
N THR A 86 10.84 8.61 0.70
CA THR A 86 11.39 9.38 -0.43
C THR A 86 10.26 9.89 -1.34
N GLN A 87 10.52 10.97 -2.09
CA GLN A 87 9.53 11.54 -3.02
C GLN A 87 8.96 10.52 -4.02
N ARG A 88 9.77 9.54 -4.44
CA ARG A 88 9.34 8.45 -5.33
C ARG A 88 8.41 7.46 -4.62
N GLN A 89 8.69 7.12 -3.38
CA GLN A 89 7.85 6.21 -2.59
C GLN A 89 6.50 6.88 -2.22
N LYS A 90 6.50 8.19 -1.91
CA LYS A 90 5.28 8.96 -1.61
C LYS A 90 4.23 8.90 -2.72
N THR A 91 4.63 8.81 -3.99
CA THR A 91 3.69 8.73 -5.12
C THR A 91 3.21 7.32 -5.44
N LEU A 92 3.91 6.28 -4.94
CA LEU A 92 3.64 4.88 -5.25
C LEU A 92 3.01 4.12 -4.08
N ILE A 93 3.09 4.66 -2.86
CA ILE A 93 2.54 4.03 -1.67
C ILE A 93 1.01 3.88 -1.80
N ASN A 94 0.53 2.69 -1.46
CA ASN A 94 -0.87 2.29 -1.50
C ASN A 94 -1.09 1.14 -0.49
N ARG A 95 -2.33 0.65 -0.42
CA ARG A 95 -2.76 -0.36 0.55
C ARG A 95 -2.07 -1.72 0.38
N ASP A 96 -1.52 -2.01 -0.78
CA ASP A 96 -0.92 -3.31 -1.09
C ASP A 96 0.60 -3.32 -0.85
N ASN A 97 1.24 -2.14 -0.74
CA ASN A 97 2.70 -2.03 -0.59
C ASN A 97 3.15 -1.23 0.64
N TYR A 98 2.23 -0.72 1.46
CA TYR A 98 2.58 0.07 2.65
C TYR A 98 3.47 -0.70 3.63
N GLU A 99 3.32 -2.03 3.74
CA GLU A 99 4.18 -2.86 4.59
C GLU A 99 5.62 -2.91 4.10
N GLN A 100 5.82 -2.97 2.78
CA GLN A 100 7.16 -2.88 2.20
C GLN A 100 7.77 -1.51 2.49
N CYS A 101 6.98 -0.43 2.39
CA CYS A 101 7.46 0.90 2.74
C CYS A 101 7.80 1.05 4.23
N ILE A 102 7.05 0.38 5.13
CA ILE A 102 7.41 0.30 6.55
C ILE A 102 8.74 -0.43 6.71
N ALA A 103 8.90 -1.59 6.08
CA ALA A 103 10.13 -2.38 6.16
C ALA A 103 11.36 -1.65 5.57
N ASP A 104 11.16 -0.85 4.52
CA ASP A 104 12.23 -0.05 3.91
C ASP A 104 12.76 1.04 4.88
N VAL A 105 11.87 1.63 5.69
CA VAL A 105 12.22 2.68 6.67
C VAL A 105 12.66 2.06 8.01
N PHE A 106 12.03 0.95 8.41
CA PHE A 106 12.26 0.25 9.66
C PHE A 106 12.52 -1.25 9.38
N PRO A 107 13.76 -1.63 9.00
CA PRO A 107 14.11 -3.00 8.57
C PRO A 107 13.86 -4.10 9.61
N ASP A 108 13.77 -3.73 10.89
CA ASP A 108 13.47 -4.66 11.99
C ASP A 108 12.03 -5.19 11.95
N PHE A 109 11.15 -4.63 11.09
CA PHE A 109 9.73 -4.94 11.03
C PHE A 109 9.25 -5.29 9.60
N PRO A 110 9.63 -6.46 9.06
CA PRO A 110 9.40 -6.81 7.65
C PRO A 110 7.93 -7.15 7.29
N HIS A 111 7.07 -7.46 8.26
CA HIS A 111 5.68 -7.89 8.02
C HIS A 111 4.70 -7.32 9.05
N PHE A 112 4.34 -6.03 8.88
CA PHE A 112 3.55 -5.31 9.87
C PHE A 112 2.19 -5.96 10.17
N ALA A 113 1.47 -6.49 9.18
CA ALA A 113 0.14 -7.06 9.40
C ALA A 113 0.15 -8.33 10.28
N ASP A 114 1.16 -9.17 10.10
CA ASP A 114 1.27 -10.49 10.75
C ASP A 114 2.01 -10.46 12.09
N MET A 115 2.60 -9.32 12.44
CA MET A 115 3.33 -9.13 13.68
C MET A 115 2.45 -9.24 14.94
N ALA A 116 3.10 -9.65 16.04
CA ALA A 116 2.50 -9.58 17.37
C ALA A 116 2.17 -8.13 17.73
N VAL A 117 1.15 -7.95 18.57
CA VAL A 117 0.64 -6.61 18.93
C VAL A 117 1.71 -5.74 19.57
N LEU A 118 2.59 -6.32 20.41
CA LEU A 118 3.72 -5.59 20.99
C LEU A 118 4.66 -5.03 19.92
N ASP A 119 4.95 -5.78 18.86
CA ASP A 119 5.82 -5.31 17.79
C ASP A 119 5.10 -4.28 16.90
N LYS A 120 3.78 -4.41 16.71
CA LYS A 120 2.98 -3.35 16.06
C LYS A 120 3.01 -2.04 16.86
N ILE A 121 2.95 -2.10 18.19
CA ILE A 121 3.09 -0.93 19.06
C ILE A 121 4.49 -0.32 18.90
N LYS A 122 5.54 -1.14 18.90
CA LYS A 122 6.91 -0.66 18.66
C LYS A 122 7.03 0.05 17.33
N VAL A 123 6.45 -0.46 16.24
CA VAL A 123 6.44 0.23 14.95
C VAL A 123 5.79 1.61 15.04
N LEU A 124 4.62 1.72 15.67
CA LEU A 124 3.96 3.01 15.85
C LEU A 124 4.83 3.98 16.63
N LYS A 125 5.50 3.50 17.68
CA LYS A 125 6.43 4.29 18.49
C LYS A 125 7.67 4.70 17.71
N SER A 126 8.23 3.80 16.89
CA SER A 126 9.37 4.10 16.02
C SER A 126 9.02 5.15 14.97
N ILE A 127 7.80 5.11 14.41
CA ILE A 127 7.32 6.12 13.47
C ILE A 127 7.20 7.48 14.17
N GLU A 128 6.60 7.52 15.37
CA GLU A 128 6.53 8.74 16.18
C GLU A 128 7.92 9.34 16.41
N LEU A 129 8.86 8.54 16.91
CA LEU A 129 10.23 8.99 17.19
C LEU A 129 10.93 9.49 15.92
N ALA A 130 10.77 8.79 14.80
CA ALA A 130 11.36 9.21 13.53
C ALA A 130 10.85 10.59 13.08
N HIS A 131 9.56 10.91 13.28
CA HIS A 131 9.03 12.25 12.97
C HIS A 131 9.62 13.34 13.87
N VAL A 132 9.83 13.03 15.14
CA VAL A 132 10.47 13.95 16.09
C VAL A 132 11.94 14.17 15.71
N ASP A 133 12.65 13.12 15.34
CA ASP A 133 14.09 13.16 15.01
C ASP A 133 14.39 13.87 13.68
N ILE A 134 13.52 13.71 12.68
CA ILE A 134 13.68 14.37 11.37
C ILE A 134 13.54 15.89 11.48
N GLY A 135 12.77 16.38 12.48
CA GLY A 135 12.60 17.81 12.71
C GLY A 135 11.97 18.54 11.51
N ASP A 136 10.96 17.93 10.88
CA ASP A 136 10.25 18.51 9.73
C ASP A 136 9.79 19.94 10.04
N PRO A 137 10.12 20.96 9.22
CA PRO A 137 9.83 22.36 9.53
C PRO A 137 8.34 22.67 9.74
N GLU A 138 7.43 21.97 9.04
CA GLU A 138 5.99 22.15 9.22
C GLU A 138 5.54 21.60 10.56
N LEU A 139 6.01 20.40 10.93
CA LEU A 139 5.74 19.78 12.22
C LEU A 139 6.34 20.59 13.38
N VAL A 140 7.58 21.05 13.23
CA VAL A 140 8.28 21.90 14.22
C VAL A 140 7.55 23.24 14.39
N SER A 141 7.04 23.83 13.30
CA SER A 141 6.25 25.06 13.39
C SER A 141 4.94 24.85 14.16
N LEU A 142 4.27 23.71 13.96
CA LEU A 142 3.09 23.34 14.73
C LEU A 142 3.43 23.11 16.21
N GLN A 143 4.55 22.46 16.51
CA GLN A 143 5.03 22.25 17.87
C GLN A 143 5.35 23.57 18.57
N ASN A 144 6.05 24.49 17.89
CA ASN A 144 6.41 25.80 18.45
C ASN A 144 5.20 26.72 18.65
N GLY A 145 4.11 26.49 17.91
CA GLY A 145 2.84 27.17 18.11
C GLY A 145 2.07 26.73 19.36
N GLN A 146 2.50 25.65 20.02
CA GLN A 146 1.92 25.13 21.26
C GLN A 146 2.94 25.27 22.40
N SER A 147 2.51 25.62 23.61
CA SER A 147 3.47 25.63 24.72
C SER A 147 3.87 24.19 25.07
N SER A 148 5.15 23.98 25.44
CA SER A 148 5.63 22.63 25.84
C SER A 148 4.87 22.07 27.05
N GLN A 149 4.25 22.93 27.85
CA GLN A 149 3.37 22.58 28.97
C GLN A 149 1.95 22.20 28.50
N GLU A 150 1.47 22.74 27.38
CA GLU A 150 0.19 22.34 26.76
C GLU A 150 0.31 21.00 26.02
N LEU A 151 1.50 20.66 25.51
CA LEU A 151 1.79 19.38 24.87
C LEU A 151 2.00 18.24 25.86
N ARG A 152 2.41 18.56 27.10
CA ARG A 152 2.59 17.57 28.16
C ARG A 152 1.30 17.44 28.96
N PHE A 153 0.79 16.22 29.03
CA PHE A 153 -0.32 15.94 29.94
C PHE A 153 0.17 15.99 31.38
N ALA A 154 -0.55 16.72 32.22
CA ALA A 154 -0.37 16.67 33.67
C ALA A 154 -1.29 15.59 34.25
N PRO A 155 -0.86 14.82 35.25
CA PRO A 155 -1.75 13.90 35.95
C PRO A 155 -2.86 14.68 36.65
N LEU A 156 -4.05 14.07 36.75
CA LEU A 156 -5.16 14.61 37.53
C LEU A 156 -4.82 14.67 39.03
N GLY A 157 -3.91 13.81 39.48
CA GLY A 157 -3.41 13.73 40.85
C GLY A 157 -3.24 12.28 41.31
N SER A 158 -2.87 12.12 42.58
CA SER A 158 -2.61 10.81 43.19
C SER A 158 -3.57 10.49 44.33
N ASP A 159 -3.99 9.25 44.49
CA ASP A 159 -4.79 8.84 45.65
C ASP A 159 -3.93 8.49 46.89
N TYR A 160 -4.55 8.03 47.98
CA TYR A 160 -3.82 7.65 49.20
C TYR A 160 -2.97 6.38 49.03
N GLU A 161 -3.21 5.58 48.00
CA GLU A 161 -2.42 4.37 47.69
C GLU A 161 -1.22 4.71 46.80
N GLY A 162 -1.10 5.98 46.41
CA GLY A 162 -0.04 6.48 45.52
C GLY A 162 -0.35 6.23 44.04
N TRP A 163 -1.58 5.85 43.68
CA TRP A 163 -1.95 5.66 42.27
C TRP A 163 -2.15 7.01 41.60
N VAL A 164 -1.55 7.20 40.44
CA VAL A 164 -1.60 8.46 39.69
C VAL A 164 -2.62 8.33 38.57
N TYR A 165 -3.59 9.26 38.49
CA TYR A 165 -4.64 9.20 37.47
C TYR A 165 -4.33 10.14 36.30
N TRP A 166 -4.57 9.66 35.08
CA TRP A 166 -4.23 10.33 33.84
C TRP A 166 -5.44 10.45 32.91
N TYR A 167 -5.60 11.63 32.32
CA TYR A 167 -6.60 11.93 31.32
C TYR A 167 -5.96 12.63 30.13
N PHE A 168 -6.10 12.05 28.95
CA PHE A 168 -5.42 12.51 27.74
C PHE A 168 -6.36 13.18 26.72
N GLY A 169 -7.56 13.59 27.14
CA GLY A 169 -8.50 14.32 26.30
C GLY A 169 -9.38 13.44 25.39
N ASP A 170 -9.33 12.13 25.54
CA ASP A 170 -10.26 11.19 24.92
C ASP A 170 -11.47 10.91 25.84
N ASP A 171 -12.14 9.76 25.71
CA ASP A 171 -13.26 9.40 26.59
C ASP A 171 -12.84 8.42 27.70
N ARG A 172 -11.53 8.32 27.97
CA ARG A 172 -10.92 7.28 28.80
C ARG A 172 -10.16 7.86 29.99
N LEU A 173 -10.12 7.09 31.07
CA LEU A 173 -9.33 7.40 32.26
C LEU A 173 -8.32 6.30 32.50
N TYR A 174 -7.07 6.67 32.73
CA TYR A 174 -5.99 5.74 33.02
C TYR A 174 -5.45 5.95 34.42
N ARG A 175 -4.78 4.93 34.99
CA ARG A 175 -4.00 5.08 36.21
C ARG A 175 -2.65 4.38 36.13
N GLU A 176 -1.68 4.95 36.82
CA GLU A 176 -0.40 4.34 37.12
C GLU A 176 -0.40 3.79 38.54
N ILE A 177 0.03 2.54 38.69
CA ILE A 177 0.16 1.86 39.96
C ILE A 177 1.66 1.65 40.23
N PRO A 178 2.20 2.14 41.36
CA PRO A 178 3.59 1.91 41.75
C PRO A 178 3.88 0.41 41.93
N ILE A 179 4.95 -0.09 41.33
CA ILE A 179 5.45 -1.44 41.61
C ILE A 179 6.41 -1.34 42.81
N PRO A 180 6.13 -2.00 43.95
CA PRO A 180 7.03 -1.96 45.09
C PRO A 180 8.29 -2.80 44.81
N ILE A 181 9.38 -2.13 44.44
CA ILE A 181 10.70 -2.76 44.26
C ILE A 181 11.37 -2.95 45.62
N GLY A 182 11.06 -4.06 46.31
CA GLY A 182 11.79 -4.54 47.49
C GLY A 182 11.50 -3.82 48.83
N ARG A 183 11.88 -4.47 49.94
CA ARG A 183 11.54 -4.12 51.34
C ARG A 183 12.27 -2.90 51.95
N LYS A 184 12.66 -1.89 51.17
CA LYS A 184 13.28 -0.66 51.71
C LYS A 184 12.30 0.51 51.65
N PRO A 185 12.38 1.48 52.58
CA PRO A 185 11.48 2.62 52.54
C PRO A 185 11.82 3.46 51.31
N LEU A 186 10.89 3.49 50.35
CA LEU A 186 11.08 4.10 49.04
C LEU A 186 10.92 5.61 49.11
N THR A 187 11.94 6.34 48.64
CA THR A 187 11.81 7.69 48.10
C THR A 187 11.07 7.61 46.77
N ILE A 188 10.15 8.54 46.48
CA ILE A 188 9.31 8.58 45.25
C ILE A 188 10.17 8.56 43.96
N ALA A 189 11.44 8.97 44.05
CA ALA A 189 12.40 8.94 42.95
C ALA A 189 12.94 7.53 42.61
N ASP A 190 12.82 6.54 43.50
CA ASP A 190 13.43 5.21 43.33
C ASP A 190 12.43 4.14 42.85
N THR A 191 11.13 4.46 42.76
CA THR A 191 10.13 3.65 42.04
C THR A 191 10.16 4.03 40.56
N LEU A 192 11.00 3.38 39.75
CA LEU A 192 11.00 3.60 38.29
C LEU A 192 10.14 2.58 37.53
N GLU A 193 9.54 1.62 38.23
CA GLU A 193 8.63 0.65 37.62
C GLU A 193 7.19 0.94 38.08
N PHE A 194 6.33 1.26 37.12
CA PHE A 194 4.89 1.43 37.31
C PHE A 194 4.15 0.51 36.34
N THR A 195 2.97 0.06 36.74
CA THR A 195 2.02 -0.53 35.79
C THR A 195 1.01 0.53 35.36
N PHE A 196 0.69 0.55 34.07
CA PHE A 196 -0.29 1.46 33.49
C PHE A 196 -1.55 0.68 33.15
N GLU A 197 -2.74 1.22 33.46
CA GLU A 197 -3.99 0.55 33.14
C GLU A 197 -5.12 1.52 32.79
N LEU A 198 -6.04 1.04 31.96
CA LEU A 198 -7.29 1.70 31.63
C LEU A 198 -8.34 1.42 32.72
N VAL A 199 -8.80 2.48 33.39
CA VAL A 199 -9.76 2.40 34.49
C VAL A 199 -11.18 2.63 34.02
N CYS A 200 -11.38 3.60 33.12
CA CYS A 200 -12.71 3.94 32.59
C CYS A 200 -12.67 3.98 31.07
N ALA A 201 -13.55 3.21 30.43
CA ALA A 201 -13.80 3.26 28.99
C ALA A 201 -15.30 3.37 28.65
N THR A 202 -16.16 2.89 29.55
CA THR A 202 -17.61 2.85 29.36
C THR A 202 -18.34 3.85 30.25
N ILE A 203 -19.61 4.12 29.92
CA ILE A 203 -20.51 4.93 30.76
C ILE A 203 -20.60 4.34 32.17
N GLN A 204 -20.60 3.02 32.30
CA GLN A 204 -20.72 2.36 33.60
C GLN A 204 -19.45 2.55 34.43
N ASP A 205 -18.27 2.39 33.83
CA ASP A 205 -17.00 2.59 34.54
C ASP A 205 -16.91 4.01 35.11
N TRP A 206 -17.30 5.01 34.32
CA TRP A 206 -17.32 6.40 34.75
C TRP A 206 -18.33 6.64 35.89
N ARG A 207 -19.50 5.98 35.88
CA ARG A 207 -20.47 6.05 36.98
C ARG A 207 -19.92 5.39 38.25
N ASP A 208 -19.30 4.23 38.12
CA ASP A 208 -18.67 3.52 39.24
C ASP A 208 -17.51 4.34 39.81
N MET A 209 -16.79 5.08 38.97
CA MET A 209 -15.72 5.97 39.39
C MET A 209 -16.23 7.15 40.22
N ILE A 210 -17.38 7.73 39.84
CA ILE A 210 -18.07 8.77 40.64
C ILE A 210 -18.44 8.22 42.01
N GLU A 211 -18.97 7.00 42.07
CA GLU A 211 -19.32 6.34 43.33
C GLU A 211 -18.11 6.11 44.22
N LYS A 212 -16.98 5.63 43.66
CA LYS A 212 -15.73 5.40 44.40
C LYS A 212 -15.14 6.69 44.97
N PHE A 213 -15.22 7.82 44.26
CA PHE A 213 -14.74 9.12 44.72
C PHE A 213 -15.78 9.98 45.45
N LYS A 214 -16.94 9.40 45.82
CA LYS A 214 -17.89 10.10 46.68
C LYS A 214 -17.18 10.56 47.96
N PRO A 215 -17.39 11.81 48.39
CA PRO A 215 -16.72 12.35 49.56
C PRO A 215 -17.08 11.52 50.80
N THR A 216 -16.11 10.73 51.28
CA THR A 216 -16.16 10.04 52.56
C THR A 216 -15.28 10.78 53.57
N LYS A 217 -15.44 10.49 54.87
CA LYS A 217 -14.61 11.06 55.95
C LYS A 217 -13.10 10.77 55.79
N ARG A 218 -12.71 9.85 54.88
CA ARG A 218 -11.32 9.43 54.61
C ARG A 218 -10.80 9.85 53.23
N THR A 219 -11.51 10.71 52.47
CA THR A 219 -11.04 11.14 51.15
C THR A 219 -9.79 12.01 51.33
N SER A 220 -8.63 11.38 51.27
CA SER A 220 -7.31 11.97 51.48
C SER A 220 -6.97 13.06 50.47
N ASN A 221 -7.63 13.04 49.30
CA ASN A 221 -7.35 13.97 48.22
C ASN A 221 -8.65 14.56 47.63
N ARG A 222 -9.16 15.61 48.27
CA ARG A 222 -10.41 16.30 47.87
C ARG A 222 -10.32 16.89 46.47
N ASP A 223 -9.13 17.33 46.06
CA ASP A 223 -8.90 17.97 44.76
C ASP A 223 -8.98 16.94 43.63
N LEU A 224 -8.30 15.78 43.78
CA LEU A 224 -8.41 14.67 42.84
C LEU A 224 -9.85 14.17 42.73
N ALA A 225 -10.53 13.96 43.86
CA ALA A 225 -11.91 13.50 43.88
C ALA A 225 -12.85 14.49 43.17
N SER A 226 -12.65 15.80 43.37
CA SER A 226 -13.40 16.85 42.68
C SER A 226 -13.13 16.86 41.17
N ALA A 227 -11.86 16.78 40.77
CA ALA A 227 -11.45 16.76 39.37
C ALA A 227 -12.02 15.54 38.62
N ILE A 228 -11.84 14.33 39.16
CA ILE A 228 -12.36 13.09 38.56
C ILE A 228 -13.89 13.13 38.52
N THR A 229 -14.57 13.56 39.58
CA THR A 229 -16.04 13.61 39.60
C THR A 229 -16.59 14.59 38.56
N THR A 230 -15.93 15.75 38.40
CA THR A 230 -16.32 16.75 37.40
C THR A 230 -16.14 16.19 36.00
N LEU A 231 -14.96 15.66 35.70
CA LEU A 231 -14.65 15.03 34.41
C LEU A 231 -15.59 13.87 34.10
N ALA A 232 -15.87 13.00 35.08
CA ALA A 232 -16.73 11.85 34.91
C ALA A 232 -18.15 12.24 34.53
N ARG A 233 -18.72 13.30 35.13
CA ARG A 233 -20.06 13.79 34.75
C ARG A 233 -20.10 14.28 33.32
N GLU A 234 -19.07 15.01 32.89
CA GLU A 234 -18.95 15.49 31.51
C GLU A 234 -18.83 14.32 30.53
N MET A 235 -17.99 13.33 30.84
CA MET A 235 -17.80 12.15 30.00
C MET A 235 -19.06 11.29 29.91
N VAL A 236 -19.77 11.06 31.02
CA VAL A 236 -21.06 10.36 31.02
C VAL A 236 -22.06 11.05 30.10
N ALA A 237 -22.24 12.37 30.23
CA ALA A 237 -23.17 13.13 29.38
C ALA A 237 -22.76 13.07 27.89
N LYS A 238 -21.47 13.18 27.60
CA LYS A 238 -20.92 13.10 26.23
C LYS A 238 -21.15 11.72 25.60
N LEU A 239 -20.91 10.65 26.35
CA LEU A 239 -21.08 9.28 25.90
C LEU A 239 -22.57 8.93 25.70
N GLU A 240 -23.45 9.35 26.62
CA GLU A 240 -24.90 9.19 26.49
C GLU A 240 -25.45 9.91 25.26
N ALA A 241 -25.03 11.16 25.02
CA ALA A 241 -25.44 11.92 23.84
C ALA A 241 -24.96 11.26 22.53
N ARG A 242 -23.76 10.68 22.53
CA ARG A 242 -23.25 9.92 21.38
C ARG A 242 -24.09 8.68 21.12
N GLU A 243 -24.44 7.93 22.16
CA GLU A 243 -25.27 6.74 22.07
C GLU A 243 -26.68 7.06 21.57
N GLU A 244 -27.30 8.12 22.11
CA GLU A 244 -28.61 8.58 21.66
C GLU A 244 -28.59 8.98 20.17
N ASN A 245 -27.55 9.68 19.73
CA ASN A 245 -27.39 10.04 18.33
C ASN A 245 -27.23 8.82 17.41
N ARG A 246 -26.50 7.79 17.87
CA ARG A 246 -26.38 6.52 17.15
C ARG A 246 -27.74 5.84 16.98
N LEU A 247 -28.50 5.70 18.07
CA LEU A 247 -29.84 5.12 18.06
C LEU A 247 -30.82 5.90 17.18
N ARG A 248 -30.78 7.24 17.23
CA ARG A 248 -31.57 8.11 16.36
C ARG A 248 -31.22 7.91 14.89
N HIS A 249 -29.93 7.78 14.55
CA HIS A 249 -29.48 7.55 13.19
C HIS A 249 -29.91 6.17 12.67
N GLU A 250 -29.74 5.13 13.48
CA GLU A 250 -30.20 3.77 13.16
C GLU A 250 -31.71 3.71 12.97
N ALA A 251 -32.48 4.38 13.84
CA ALA A 251 -33.93 4.49 13.69
C ALA A 251 -34.34 5.21 12.41
N LYS A 252 -33.62 6.28 12.01
CA LYS A 252 -33.83 6.96 10.73
C LYS A 252 -33.56 6.06 9.54
N ILE A 253 -32.44 5.32 9.54
CA ILE A 253 -32.10 4.37 8.49
C ILE A 253 -33.15 3.26 8.41
N LYS A 254 -33.55 2.70 9.55
CA LYS A 254 -34.57 1.64 9.62
C LYS A 254 -35.90 2.14 9.07
N ARG A 255 -36.34 3.32 9.48
CA ARG A 255 -37.57 3.97 8.97
C ARG A 255 -37.48 4.26 7.46
N ALA A 256 -36.32 4.68 6.97
CA ALA A 256 -36.12 4.91 5.53
C ALA A 256 -36.26 3.59 4.74
N LYS A 257 -35.63 2.50 5.21
CA LYS A 257 -35.75 1.17 4.61
C LYS A 257 -37.19 0.64 4.65
N GLU A 258 -37.89 0.85 5.76
CA GLU A 258 -39.32 0.46 5.89
C GLU A 258 -40.21 1.25 4.92
N LEU A 259 -39.94 2.55 4.71
CA LEU A 259 -40.66 3.38 3.74
C LEU A 259 -40.36 3.00 2.28
N GLU A 260 -39.17 2.48 1.97
CA GLU A 260 -38.85 1.94 0.65
C GLU A 260 -39.59 0.63 0.37
N LEU A 261 -39.73 -0.22 1.38
CA LEU A 261 -40.45 -1.49 1.29
C LEU A 261 -41.98 -1.34 1.30
N MET A 262 -42.48 -0.17 1.70
CA MET A 262 -43.92 0.07 1.78
C MET A 262 -44.52 0.24 0.37
N PRO A 263 -45.52 -0.59 -0.01
CA PRO A 263 -46.14 -0.50 -1.32
C PRO A 263 -46.84 0.85 -1.47
N LYS A 264 -46.27 1.74 -2.29
CA LYS A 264 -46.84 3.05 -2.59
C LYS A 264 -48.13 2.83 -3.39
N LYS A 265 -49.30 3.16 -2.82
CA LYS A 265 -50.56 3.27 -3.57
C LYS A 265 -50.44 4.43 -4.56
N ARG A 266 -49.93 4.16 -5.76
CA ARG A 266 -49.89 5.10 -6.87
C ARG A 266 -51.14 4.93 -7.71
N SER A 267 -51.67 6.04 -8.23
CA SER A 267 -52.75 6.00 -9.21
C SER A 267 -52.31 5.18 -10.43
N ARG A 268 -53.16 4.26 -10.90
CA ARG A 268 -52.93 3.34 -12.04
C ARG A 268 -52.43 4.08 -13.31
N ARG A 269 -52.79 5.35 -13.47
CA ARG A 269 -52.36 6.21 -14.59
C ARG A 269 -50.89 6.67 -14.48
N LEU A 270 -50.40 6.89 -13.26
CA LEU A 270 -49.00 7.26 -13.01
C LEU A 270 -48.07 6.06 -12.97
N GLU A 271 -48.59 4.88 -12.61
CA GLU A 271 -47.87 3.61 -12.61
C GLU A 271 -47.47 3.19 -14.02
N VAL A 272 -48.40 3.23 -14.99
CA VAL A 272 -48.10 2.94 -16.41
C VAL A 272 -47.01 3.87 -16.97
N LYS A 273 -47.06 5.17 -16.64
CA LYS A 273 -46.06 6.14 -17.11
C LYS A 273 -44.68 5.94 -16.46
N PHE A 274 -44.65 5.55 -15.18
CA PHE A 274 -43.40 5.24 -14.48
C PHE A 274 -42.82 3.90 -14.91
N ASP A 275 -43.65 2.88 -15.18
CA ASP A 275 -43.21 1.59 -15.69
C ASP A 275 -42.65 1.72 -17.11
N GLU A 276 -43.26 2.54 -17.96
CA GLU A 276 -42.70 2.88 -19.27
C GLU A 276 -41.36 3.62 -19.16
N GLN A 277 -41.24 4.58 -18.23
CA GLN A 277 -39.97 5.27 -17.98
C GLN A 277 -38.91 4.34 -17.38
N ALA A 278 -39.29 3.45 -16.46
CA ALA A 278 -38.39 2.47 -15.85
C ALA A 278 -37.93 1.43 -16.88
N LYS A 279 -38.82 0.97 -17.76
CA LYS A 279 -38.44 0.10 -18.89
C LYS A 279 -37.50 0.80 -19.86
N ARG A 280 -37.76 2.07 -20.21
CA ARG A 280 -36.84 2.86 -21.04
C ARG A 280 -35.49 3.07 -20.38
N GLN A 281 -35.46 3.37 -19.09
CA GLN A 281 -34.21 3.54 -18.35
C GLN A 281 -33.43 2.22 -18.30
N LYS A 282 -34.10 1.11 -18.02
CA LYS A 282 -33.48 -0.21 -18.00
C LYS A 282 -32.86 -0.59 -19.35
N LEU A 283 -33.54 -0.28 -20.46
CA LEU A 283 -32.99 -0.52 -21.80
C LEU A 283 -31.77 0.36 -22.11
N LEU A 284 -31.75 1.61 -21.62
CA LEU A 284 -30.58 2.49 -21.76
C LEU A 284 -29.40 2.01 -20.92
N ASP A 285 -29.66 1.53 -19.71
CA ASP A 285 -28.63 0.99 -18.82
C ASP A 285 -28.05 -0.31 -19.39
N GLU A 286 -28.89 -1.22 -19.91
CA GLU A 286 -28.45 -2.44 -20.60
C GLU A 286 -27.63 -2.13 -21.86
N ALA A 287 -28.05 -1.15 -22.67
CA ALA A 287 -27.28 -0.73 -23.85
C ALA A 287 -25.93 -0.11 -23.47
N LYS A 288 -25.87 0.64 -22.37
CA LYS A 288 -24.63 1.21 -21.85
C LYS A 288 -23.69 0.14 -21.32
N GLU A 289 -24.21 -0.86 -20.62
CA GLU A 289 -23.43 -1.99 -20.11
C GLU A 289 -22.87 -2.84 -21.26
N GLN A 290 -23.66 -3.07 -22.31
CA GLN A 290 -23.18 -3.73 -23.54
C GLN A 290 -22.06 -2.94 -24.21
N ALA A 291 -22.21 -1.62 -24.37
CA ALA A 291 -21.16 -0.77 -24.94
C ALA A 291 -19.87 -0.79 -24.11
N GLU A 292 -19.99 -0.78 -22.77
CA GLU A 292 -18.82 -0.87 -21.88
C GLU A 292 -18.13 -2.24 -21.98
N LEU A 293 -18.88 -3.32 -22.17
CA LEU A 293 -18.35 -4.66 -22.35
C LEU A 293 -17.61 -4.81 -23.70
N GLU A 294 -18.19 -4.28 -24.78
CA GLU A 294 -17.56 -4.21 -26.10
C GLU A 294 -16.27 -3.36 -26.06
N GLU A 295 -16.28 -2.22 -25.37
CA GLU A 295 -15.08 -1.39 -25.21
C GLU A 295 -13.97 -2.15 -24.44
N LYS A 296 -14.32 -2.86 -23.37
CA LYS A 296 -13.37 -3.71 -22.63
C LYS A 296 -12.81 -4.82 -23.51
N GLU A 297 -13.61 -5.45 -24.35
CA GLU A 297 -13.16 -6.47 -25.29
C GLU A 297 -12.18 -5.89 -26.33
N HIS A 298 -12.49 -4.73 -26.90
CA HIS A 298 -11.59 -4.01 -27.79
C HIS A 298 -10.27 -3.64 -27.12
N GLN A 299 -10.31 -3.15 -25.87
CA GLN A 299 -9.10 -2.85 -25.11
C GLN A 299 -8.27 -4.10 -24.80
N MET A 300 -8.91 -5.23 -24.48
CA MET A 300 -8.23 -6.51 -24.26
C MET A 300 -7.55 -7.02 -25.52
N LYS A 301 -8.25 -7.01 -26.66
CA LYS A 301 -7.67 -7.38 -27.97
C LYS A 301 -6.50 -6.47 -28.35
N ALA A 302 -6.61 -5.17 -28.10
CA ALA A 302 -5.52 -4.23 -28.34
C ALA A 302 -4.29 -4.49 -27.45
N LYS A 303 -4.50 -4.81 -26.17
CA LYS A 303 -3.41 -5.19 -25.25
C LYS A 303 -2.75 -6.50 -25.67
N GLU A 304 -3.53 -7.50 -26.08
CA GLU A 304 -3.03 -8.78 -26.55
C GLU A 304 -2.22 -8.65 -27.85
N ALA A 305 -2.72 -7.87 -28.82
CA ALA A 305 -1.98 -7.58 -30.06
C ALA A 305 -0.65 -6.85 -29.79
N LYS A 306 -0.63 -5.90 -28.85
CA LYS A 306 0.59 -5.21 -28.44
C LYS A 306 1.59 -6.17 -27.77
N LEU A 307 1.10 -7.04 -26.89
CA LEU A 307 1.94 -8.03 -26.23
C LEU A 307 2.52 -9.04 -27.23
N ALA A 308 1.74 -9.46 -28.23
CA ALA A 308 2.21 -10.31 -29.32
C ALA A 308 3.32 -9.62 -30.14
N ALA A 309 3.10 -8.36 -30.56
CA ALA A 309 4.11 -7.58 -31.28
C ALA A 309 5.40 -7.39 -30.47
N ASP A 310 5.31 -7.20 -29.16
CA ASP A 310 6.47 -7.10 -28.28
C ASP A 310 7.23 -8.44 -28.14
N ARG A 311 6.53 -9.58 -28.16
CA ARG A 311 7.18 -10.91 -28.20
C ARG A 311 7.91 -11.13 -29.51
N ASP A 312 7.26 -10.86 -30.64
CA ASP A 312 7.86 -11.01 -31.97
C ASP A 312 9.09 -10.11 -32.11
N ARG A 313 9.04 -8.88 -31.58
CA ARG A 313 10.19 -7.97 -31.55
C ARG A 313 11.36 -8.52 -30.74
N LYS A 314 11.10 -9.14 -29.58
CA LYS A 314 12.14 -9.77 -28.77
C LYS A 314 12.74 -10.98 -29.47
N GLU A 315 11.90 -11.80 -30.12
CA GLU A 315 12.36 -12.96 -30.87
C GLU A 315 13.25 -12.56 -32.06
N MET A 316 12.84 -11.53 -32.81
CA MET A 316 13.66 -10.94 -33.88
C MET A 316 15.01 -10.43 -33.36
N GLN A 317 15.04 -9.78 -32.19
CA GLN A 317 16.29 -9.32 -31.58
C GLN A 317 17.18 -10.50 -31.14
N THR A 318 16.60 -11.56 -30.58
CA THR A 318 17.37 -12.76 -30.20
C THR A 318 17.97 -13.47 -31.41
N GLU A 319 17.19 -13.62 -32.49
CA GLU A 319 17.71 -14.21 -33.73
C GLU A 319 18.74 -13.30 -34.40
N GLU A 320 18.57 -11.97 -34.38
CA GLU A 320 19.57 -11.04 -34.89
C GLU A 320 20.90 -11.14 -34.11
N THR A 321 20.85 -11.20 -32.77
CA THR A 321 22.06 -11.35 -31.95
C THR A 321 22.76 -12.69 -32.17
N LYS A 322 21.99 -13.77 -32.35
CA LYS A 322 22.51 -15.10 -32.69
C LYS A 322 23.18 -15.10 -34.06
N LEU A 323 22.51 -14.56 -35.09
CA LEU A 323 23.09 -14.44 -36.44
C LEU A 323 24.35 -13.59 -36.44
N ARG A 324 24.38 -12.49 -35.67
CA ARG A 324 25.61 -11.70 -35.50
C ARG A 324 26.73 -12.55 -34.88
N LYS A 325 26.44 -13.32 -33.83
CA LYS A 325 27.43 -14.19 -33.18
C LYS A 325 27.96 -15.26 -34.14
N ASP A 326 27.09 -15.89 -34.92
CA ASP A 326 27.48 -16.89 -35.91
C ASP A 326 28.33 -16.26 -37.03
N MET A 327 27.95 -15.08 -37.52
CA MET A 327 28.73 -14.29 -38.48
C MET A 327 30.11 -13.92 -37.92
N PHE A 328 30.19 -13.48 -36.65
CA PHE A 328 31.45 -13.24 -35.95
C PHE A 328 32.31 -14.50 -35.88
N GLY A 329 31.71 -15.66 -35.61
CA GLY A 329 32.40 -16.95 -35.57
C GLY A 329 33.03 -17.32 -36.92
N VAL A 330 32.27 -17.19 -38.01
CA VAL A 330 32.77 -17.45 -39.38
C VAL A 330 33.93 -16.51 -39.74
N MET A 331 33.78 -15.22 -39.46
CA MET A 331 34.83 -14.24 -39.76
C MET A 331 36.12 -14.47 -38.94
N ASN A 332 35.99 -14.88 -37.68
CA ASN A 332 37.15 -15.22 -36.86
C ASN A 332 37.86 -16.50 -37.35
N ASP A 333 37.11 -17.49 -37.86
CA ASP A 333 37.67 -18.69 -38.50
C ASP A 333 38.49 -18.33 -39.76
N PHE A 334 38.06 -17.36 -40.56
CA PHE A 334 38.86 -16.85 -41.69
C PHE A 334 40.17 -16.18 -41.27
N VAL A 335 40.17 -15.42 -40.16
CA VAL A 335 41.38 -14.79 -39.60
C VAL A 335 42.32 -15.85 -39.03
N LEU A 336 41.79 -16.83 -38.27
CA LEU A 336 42.58 -17.92 -37.69
C LEU A 336 43.22 -18.83 -38.74
N ARG A 337 42.55 -19.02 -39.89
CA ARG A 337 43.11 -19.76 -41.04
C ARG A 337 44.12 -18.96 -41.87
N GLY A 338 44.38 -17.69 -41.49
CA GLY A 338 45.35 -16.82 -42.18
C GLY A 338 44.92 -16.39 -43.59
N VAL A 339 43.63 -16.49 -43.91
CA VAL A 339 43.09 -16.15 -45.25
C VAL A 339 42.92 -14.63 -45.40
N GLU A 340 42.58 -13.94 -44.33
CA GLU A 340 42.40 -12.48 -44.28
C GLU A 340 42.96 -11.91 -42.98
N THR A 341 43.34 -10.63 -42.97
CA THR A 341 43.87 -9.97 -41.77
C THR A 341 42.74 -9.38 -40.91
N GLU A 342 42.99 -9.21 -39.60
CA GLU A 342 42.04 -8.57 -38.69
C GLU A 342 41.67 -7.14 -39.12
N ALA A 343 42.60 -6.44 -39.78
CA ALA A 343 42.40 -5.10 -40.33
C ALA A 343 41.42 -5.08 -41.51
N ASP A 344 41.39 -6.13 -42.32
CA ASP A 344 40.46 -6.27 -43.46
C ASP A 344 39.05 -6.67 -43.01
N MET A 345 38.93 -7.33 -41.86
CA MET A 345 37.67 -7.86 -41.34
C MET A 345 36.89 -6.87 -40.48
N LYS A 346 37.58 -6.00 -39.73
CA LYS A 346 36.98 -5.02 -38.83
C LYS A 346 36.02 -4.03 -39.50
N PRO A 347 36.28 -3.50 -40.72
CA PRO A 347 35.35 -2.60 -41.42
C PRO A 347 34.05 -3.28 -41.87
N LEU A 348 34.10 -4.59 -42.17
CA LEU A 348 32.94 -5.37 -42.61
C LEU A 348 31.92 -5.59 -41.49
N MET A 349 32.37 -5.58 -40.23
CA MET A 349 31.55 -5.72 -39.02
C MET A 349 30.71 -4.48 -38.68
N ALA A 350 31.06 -3.31 -39.22
CA ALA A 350 30.36 -2.08 -38.89
C ALA A 350 28.99 -2.04 -39.60
N PRO A 351 27.90 -1.68 -38.90
CA PRO A 351 26.57 -1.64 -39.49
C PRO A 351 26.53 -0.64 -40.65
N ILE A 352 25.84 -1.02 -41.72
CA ILE A 352 25.49 -0.09 -42.79
C ILE A 352 24.25 0.67 -42.32
N ASN A 353 24.37 1.97 -42.14
CA ASN A 353 23.27 2.83 -41.76
C ASN A 353 22.96 3.84 -42.87
N SER A 354 21.90 4.61 -42.70
CA SER A 354 21.46 5.60 -43.70
C SER A 354 22.50 6.69 -43.99
N LYS A 355 23.49 6.89 -43.11
CA LYS A 355 24.58 7.86 -43.25
C LYS A 355 25.85 7.27 -43.87
N THR A 356 25.94 5.96 -44.04
CA THR A 356 27.08 5.30 -44.71
C THR A 356 27.11 5.75 -46.16
N THR A 357 28.25 6.25 -46.62
CA THR A 357 28.41 6.76 -47.99
C THR A 357 28.31 5.62 -49.01
N GLU A 358 27.98 5.95 -50.26
CA GLU A 358 27.87 4.95 -51.32
C GLU A 358 29.19 4.20 -51.55
N GLU A 359 30.31 4.92 -51.50
CA GLU A 359 31.66 4.36 -51.61
C GLU A 359 31.97 3.34 -50.49
N GLU A 360 31.62 3.66 -49.25
CA GLU A 360 31.76 2.75 -48.11
C GLU A 360 30.88 1.51 -48.25
N ARG A 361 29.66 1.66 -48.76
CA ARG A 361 28.75 0.53 -49.03
C ARG A 361 29.33 -0.40 -50.09
N VAL A 362 29.82 0.16 -51.21
CA VAL A 362 30.44 -0.60 -52.29
C VAL A 362 31.71 -1.30 -51.80
N HIS A 363 32.54 -0.63 -50.99
CA HIS A 363 33.75 -1.21 -50.42
C HIS A 363 33.43 -2.40 -49.49
N LYS A 364 32.45 -2.24 -48.58
CA LYS A 364 31.98 -3.33 -47.72
C LYS A 364 31.41 -4.48 -48.54
N MET A 365 30.58 -4.18 -49.54
CA MET A 365 29.97 -5.20 -50.40
C MET A 365 31.03 -6.00 -51.17
N LYS A 366 32.09 -5.34 -51.66
CA LYS A 366 33.25 -6.01 -52.28
C LYS A 366 33.99 -6.92 -51.31
N GLY A 367 34.19 -6.49 -50.05
CA GLY A 367 34.81 -7.32 -49.02
C GLY A 367 33.97 -8.54 -48.64
N TRP A 368 32.65 -8.40 -48.50
CA TRP A 368 31.74 -9.53 -48.30
C TRP A 368 31.76 -10.51 -49.49
N ILE A 369 31.77 -9.99 -50.73
CA ILE A 369 31.88 -10.82 -51.93
C ILE A 369 33.23 -11.56 -51.97
N LYS A 370 34.33 -10.94 -51.54
CA LYS A 370 35.65 -11.58 -51.45
C LYS A 370 35.64 -12.77 -50.49
N LEU A 371 34.99 -12.63 -49.32
CA LEU A 371 34.82 -13.73 -48.36
C LEU A 371 33.96 -14.88 -48.91
N LEU A 372 33.01 -14.57 -49.80
CA LEU A 372 32.15 -15.56 -50.47
C LEU A 372 32.80 -16.22 -51.70
N ARG A 373 33.88 -15.65 -52.27
CA ARG A 373 34.54 -16.15 -53.50
C ARG A 373 35.23 -17.51 -53.37
N GLY A 374 35.24 -18.12 -52.19
CA GLY A 374 35.64 -19.53 -52.01
C GLY A 374 34.50 -20.55 -52.16
N ALA A 375 33.23 -20.12 -52.18
CA ALA A 375 32.07 -21.03 -52.15
C ALA A 375 31.00 -20.74 -53.21
N VAL A 376 30.98 -19.54 -53.81
CA VAL A 376 29.96 -19.12 -54.78
C VAL A 376 30.58 -18.22 -55.87
N SER A 377 30.32 -18.57 -57.13
CA SER A 377 30.64 -17.76 -58.31
C SER A 377 29.50 -16.79 -58.60
N VAL A 378 29.82 -15.54 -58.91
CA VAL A 378 28.85 -14.51 -59.26
C VAL A 378 28.90 -14.29 -60.77
N GLU A 379 27.80 -14.56 -61.45
CA GLU A 379 27.66 -14.30 -62.89
C GLU A 379 26.71 -13.12 -63.09
N LEU A 380 27.13 -12.18 -63.95
CA LEU A 380 26.28 -11.08 -64.40
C LEU A 380 25.52 -11.57 -65.63
N VAL A 381 24.21 -11.70 -65.52
CA VAL A 381 23.35 -12.12 -66.63
C VAL A 381 22.61 -10.89 -67.17
N GLY A 382 22.88 -10.56 -68.44
CA GLY A 382 22.17 -9.52 -69.22
C GLY A 382 23.09 -8.66 -70.09
N GLU A 383 22.72 -8.45 -71.36
CA GLU A 383 23.37 -7.49 -72.25
C GLU A 383 22.70 -6.09 -72.18
N PRO A 384 23.48 -5.00 -72.26
CA PRO A 384 22.93 -3.64 -72.23
C PRO A 384 21.98 -3.41 -73.43
N PRO A 385 20.82 -2.74 -73.25
CA PRO A 385 20.57 -1.70 -72.25
C PRO A 385 19.57 -2.07 -71.14
N GLN A 386 19.30 -3.35 -70.89
CA GLN A 386 18.34 -3.77 -69.84
C GLN A 386 19.03 -4.36 -68.60
N GLN A 387 18.40 -4.14 -67.45
CA GLN A 387 18.87 -4.37 -66.07
C GLN A 387 19.76 -5.62 -65.91
N GLN A 388 21.01 -5.40 -65.50
CA GLN A 388 21.92 -6.46 -65.09
C GLN A 388 21.40 -7.11 -63.80
N GLN A 389 21.03 -8.39 -63.87
CA GLN A 389 20.71 -9.18 -62.68
C GLN A 389 21.97 -9.91 -62.20
N VAL A 390 22.25 -9.77 -60.91
CA VAL A 390 23.34 -10.49 -60.24
C VAL A 390 22.81 -11.85 -59.81
N GLN A 391 23.31 -12.92 -60.44
CA GLN A 391 22.97 -14.29 -60.06
C GLN A 391 24.15 -14.97 -59.35
N PHE A 392 23.88 -15.58 -58.19
CA PHE A 392 24.86 -16.29 -57.37
C PHE A 392 24.75 -17.80 -57.65
N VAL A 393 25.84 -18.46 -58.06
CA VAL A 393 25.89 -19.88 -58.45
C VAL A 393 27.02 -20.62 -57.71
N GLY A 394 26.73 -21.73 -57.01
CA GLY A 394 27.75 -22.55 -56.31
C GLY A 394 27.16 -23.77 -55.58
N GLN A 395 27.98 -24.78 -55.26
CA GLN A 395 27.53 -26.04 -54.63
C GLN A 395 26.88 -25.84 -53.23
N ALA A 396 27.23 -24.77 -52.52
CA ALA A 396 26.62 -24.40 -51.24
C ALA A 396 25.35 -23.52 -51.38
N ALA A 397 24.99 -23.06 -52.59
CA ALA A 397 23.82 -22.21 -52.79
C ALA A 397 22.48 -22.97 -52.67
N ASN A 398 22.50 -24.31 -52.67
CA ASN A 398 21.30 -25.15 -52.68
C ASN A 398 20.81 -25.62 -51.30
N THR A 399 21.53 -25.39 -50.21
CA THR A 399 21.10 -25.82 -48.85
C THR A 399 20.18 -24.82 -48.14
N GLY A 400 19.91 -23.67 -48.74
CA GLY A 400 19.02 -22.63 -48.23
C GLY A 400 17.71 -22.48 -49.00
N LYS A 401 17.04 -23.57 -49.42
CA LYS A 401 15.65 -23.50 -49.93
C LYS A 401 14.66 -23.20 -48.80
N LYS A 402 14.79 -22.03 -48.17
CA LYS A 402 13.69 -21.30 -47.54
C LYS A 402 13.74 -19.87 -48.05
N ARG A 403 12.96 -19.64 -49.11
CA ARG A 403 12.48 -18.37 -49.67
C ARG A 403 13.09 -17.10 -49.02
N CYS A 404 14.22 -16.65 -49.54
CA CYS A 404 14.60 -15.24 -49.51
C CYS A 404 14.99 -14.83 -50.93
N SER A 405 13.98 -14.48 -51.74
CA SER A 405 14.20 -13.73 -52.97
C SER A 405 14.54 -12.28 -52.59
N CYS A 406 15.79 -12.02 -52.21
CA CYS A 406 16.31 -10.66 -52.13
C CYS A 406 16.63 -10.18 -53.55
N VAL A 407 15.63 -9.56 -54.19
CA VAL A 407 15.86 -8.77 -55.40
C VAL A 407 16.50 -7.46 -54.95
N VAL A 408 17.83 -7.36 -55.06
CA VAL A 408 18.52 -6.08 -54.93
C VAL A 408 18.44 -5.39 -56.29
N ILE A 409 17.44 -4.51 -56.45
CA ILE A 409 17.40 -3.58 -57.58
C ILE A 409 18.41 -2.48 -57.27
N ILE A 410 19.57 -2.50 -57.93
CA ILE A 410 20.47 -1.35 -57.99
C ILE A 410 19.90 -0.44 -59.08
N ARG A 411 19.46 0.76 -58.70
CA ARG A 411 19.12 1.83 -59.65
C ARG A 411 20.33 2.69 -59.92
#